data_AF-A0A923FHZ6-F1
#
_entry.id   AF-A0A923FHZ6-F1
#
_cell.length_a   1.000
_cell.length_b   1.000
_cell.length_c   1.000
_cell.angle_alpha   90.00
_cell.angle_beta   90.00
_cell.angle_gamma   90.00
#
_symmetry.space_group_name_H-M   'P 1'
#
loop_
_entity.id
_entity.type
_entity.pdbx_description
1 polymer ?
#
loop_
_entity_poly.entity_id
_entity_poly.type
_entity_poly.pdbx_seq_one_letter_code
_entity_poly.pdbx_strand_id
1 'polypeptide(L)'
;MNTSSQSPICPCGSGNSLDACCGHYHDGHPAPCAEALMRSRYSAYVLGLVDYLVATTLPAQQQGLDRQSISEWSANSTWLGLEVESSEVFGGKPEHAFVTFTARWHDGQGEHSHREQSSFVQNDGRWYFIDPTVPVKTGRNDDCPCGSGYKFKKCCAGYFNR
;
A
#
# COMPACT_ATOMS: atom_id res chain seq x y z
N MET A 1 9.78 20.28 -33.51
CA MET A 1 9.49 18.87 -33.21
C MET A 1 8.96 18.84 -31.79
N ASN A 2 7.66 18.68 -31.58
CA ASN A 2 7.05 18.71 -30.24
C ASN A 2 6.15 17.49 -30.09
N THR A 3 6.77 16.34 -29.82
CA THR A 3 6.05 15.13 -29.40
C THR A 3 5.74 15.28 -27.92
N SER A 4 4.62 15.93 -27.61
CA SER A 4 4.04 15.89 -26.27
C SER A 4 3.56 14.46 -26.02
N SER A 5 4.43 13.60 -25.50
CA SER A 5 4.08 12.28 -25.00
C SER A 5 3.17 12.46 -23.78
N GLN A 6 1.87 12.28 -23.99
CA GLN A 6 0.85 12.39 -22.94
C GLN A 6 0.99 11.18 -22.01
N SER A 7 1.28 11.42 -20.73
CA SER A 7 1.46 10.36 -19.74
C SER A 7 0.19 9.52 -19.61
N PRO A 8 0.30 8.18 -19.47
CA PRO A 8 -0.85 7.29 -19.43
C PRO A 8 -1.76 7.63 -18.24
N ILE A 9 -3.04 7.24 -18.33
CA ILE A 9 -3.97 7.38 -17.20
C ILE A 9 -3.51 6.52 -16.03
N CYS A 10 -3.63 7.05 -14.82
CA CYS A 10 -3.22 6.37 -13.60
C CYS A 10 -4.08 5.13 -13.34
N PRO A 11 -3.49 3.95 -13.11
CA PRO A 11 -4.25 2.71 -12.91
C PRO A 11 -5.19 2.72 -11.71
N CYS A 12 -4.93 3.56 -10.70
CA CYS A 12 -5.72 3.62 -9.46
C CYS A 12 -7.19 4.06 -9.60
N GLY A 13 -7.67 4.31 -10.82
CA GLY A 13 -9.05 4.69 -11.10
C GLY A 13 -9.38 6.15 -10.82
N SER A 14 -8.37 7.02 -10.62
CA SER A 14 -8.59 8.45 -10.34
C SER A 14 -9.01 9.27 -11.58
N GLY A 15 -8.77 8.74 -12.79
CA GLY A 15 -8.97 9.46 -14.06
C GLY A 15 -7.88 10.49 -14.39
N ASN A 16 -6.93 10.75 -13.47
CA ASN A 16 -5.79 11.62 -13.69
C ASN A 16 -4.68 10.90 -14.48
N SER A 17 -3.76 11.65 -15.09
CA SER A 17 -2.53 11.07 -15.64
C SER A 17 -1.66 10.49 -14.51
N LEU A 18 -0.84 9.49 -14.84
CA LEU A 18 0.04 8.81 -13.88
C LEU A 18 0.94 9.83 -13.15
N ASP A 19 1.60 10.70 -13.91
CA ASP A 19 2.54 11.69 -13.35
C ASP A 19 1.85 12.65 -12.40
N ALA A 20 0.61 13.09 -12.70
CA ALA A 20 -0.17 13.97 -11.83
C ALA A 20 -0.92 13.24 -10.70
N CYS A 21 -0.69 11.93 -10.54
CA CYS A 21 -1.37 11.09 -9.56
C CYS A 21 -0.38 10.21 -8.79
N CYS A 22 -0.33 8.90 -9.07
CA CYS A 22 0.52 7.97 -8.32
C CYS A 22 2.01 8.09 -8.67
N GLY A 23 2.35 8.61 -9.85
CA GLY A 23 3.73 8.78 -10.32
C GLY A 23 4.57 9.63 -9.37
N HIS A 24 4.03 10.75 -8.87
CA HIS A 24 4.71 11.57 -7.86
C HIS A 24 5.17 10.76 -6.64
N TYR A 25 4.32 9.83 -6.17
CA TYR A 25 4.63 9.00 -5.01
C TYR A 25 5.63 7.91 -5.35
N HIS A 26 5.52 7.32 -6.55
CA HIS A 26 6.51 6.37 -7.06
C HIS A 26 7.90 7.01 -7.20
N ASP A 27 7.97 8.31 -7.49
CA ASP A 27 9.18 9.12 -7.52
C ASP A 27 9.70 9.54 -6.12
N GLY A 28 9.08 9.05 -5.06
CA GLY A 28 9.57 9.21 -3.68
C GLY A 28 8.86 10.28 -2.84
N HIS A 29 7.89 11.00 -3.40
CA HIS A 29 7.06 11.90 -2.60
C HIS A 29 6.20 11.09 -1.63
N PRO A 30 6.09 11.51 -0.36
CA PRO A 30 5.25 10.82 0.60
C PRO A 30 3.77 10.97 0.20
N ALA A 31 3.02 9.87 0.25
CA ALA A 31 1.58 9.91 0.07
C ALA A 31 0.94 10.73 1.22
N PRO A 32 0.04 11.68 0.94
CA PRO A 32 -0.50 12.59 1.95
C PRO A 32 -1.48 11.91 2.92
N CYS A 33 -2.06 10.78 2.55
CA CYS A 33 -2.99 10.00 3.36
C CYS A 33 -2.90 8.51 3.05
N ALA A 34 -3.51 7.67 3.90
CA ALA A 34 -3.55 6.23 3.72
C ALA A 34 -4.23 5.81 2.41
N GLU A 35 -5.33 6.46 2.00
CA GLU A 35 -5.97 6.18 0.71
C GLU A 35 -5.04 6.45 -0.48
N ALA A 36 -4.33 7.59 -0.47
CA ALA A 36 -3.39 7.92 -1.53
C ALA A 36 -2.27 6.86 -1.61
N LEU A 37 -1.81 6.36 -0.46
CA LEU A 37 -0.83 5.28 -0.41
C LEU A 37 -1.41 3.95 -0.92
N MET A 38 -2.63 3.60 -0.55
CA MET A 38 -3.30 2.40 -1.02
C MET A 38 -3.43 2.42 -2.56
N ARG A 39 -3.88 3.55 -3.12
CA ARG A 39 -4.02 3.76 -4.57
C ARG A 39 -2.69 3.69 -5.31
N SER A 40 -1.62 4.27 -4.75
CA SER A 40 -0.29 4.21 -5.35
C SER A 40 0.33 2.83 -5.26
N ARG A 41 0.07 2.07 -4.18
CA ARG A 41 0.46 0.65 -4.07
C ARG A 41 -0.26 -0.21 -5.11
N TYR A 42 -1.56 -0.02 -5.30
CA TYR A 42 -2.27 -0.69 -6.40
C TYR A 42 -1.63 -0.38 -7.75
N SER A 43 -1.38 0.90 -8.05
CA SER A 43 -0.74 1.28 -9.32
C SER A 43 0.67 0.70 -9.45
N ALA A 44 1.41 0.54 -8.34
CA ALA A 44 2.71 -0.12 -8.34
C ALA A 44 2.61 -1.61 -8.67
N TYR A 45 1.55 -2.31 -8.23
CA TYR A 45 1.28 -3.67 -8.70
C TYR A 45 0.96 -3.72 -10.20
N VAL A 46 0.22 -2.76 -10.73
CA VAL A 46 -0.06 -2.70 -12.18
C VAL A 46 1.21 -2.45 -13.00
N LEU A 47 2.13 -1.64 -12.47
CA LEU A 47 3.36 -1.21 -13.16
C LEU A 47 4.58 -2.08 -12.85
N GLY A 48 4.47 -3.09 -11.98
CA GLY A 48 5.60 -3.94 -11.58
C GLY A 48 6.64 -3.24 -10.69
N LEU A 49 6.27 -2.17 -9.96
CA LEU A 49 7.18 -1.38 -9.13
C LEU A 49 7.38 -2.01 -7.75
N VAL A 50 8.03 -3.17 -7.71
CA VAL A 50 8.23 -3.97 -6.49
C VAL A 50 8.98 -3.20 -5.41
N ASP A 51 9.98 -2.40 -5.77
CA ASP A 51 10.74 -1.62 -4.79
C ASP A 51 9.86 -0.58 -4.07
N TYR A 52 8.89 0.02 -4.75
CA TYR A 52 7.92 0.91 -4.14
C TYR A 52 7.02 0.17 -3.14
N LEU A 53 6.55 -1.03 -3.52
CA LEU A 53 5.73 -1.88 -2.65
C LEU A 53 6.50 -2.25 -1.38
N VAL A 54 7.77 -2.60 -1.48
CA VAL A 54 8.61 -2.90 -0.32
C VAL A 54 8.83 -1.64 0.52
N ALA A 55 9.26 -0.53 -0.09
CA ALA A 55 9.59 0.71 0.62
C ALA A 55 8.39 1.31 1.38
N THR A 56 7.17 1.04 0.92
CA THR A 56 5.94 1.53 1.55
C THR A 56 5.25 0.51 2.46
N THR A 57 5.78 -0.70 2.59
CA THR A 57 5.40 -1.63 3.66
C THR A 57 6.17 -1.25 4.93
N LEU A 58 5.58 -1.51 6.10
CA LEU A 58 6.16 -1.25 7.42
C LEU A 58 7.64 -1.71 7.45
N PRO A 59 8.61 -0.86 7.86
CA PRO A 59 10.04 -1.19 7.78
C PRO A 59 10.42 -2.53 8.39
N ALA A 60 9.80 -2.90 9.52
CA ALA A 60 10.04 -4.17 10.20
C ALA A 60 9.57 -5.41 9.41
N GLN A 61 8.72 -5.25 8.39
CA GLN A 61 8.19 -6.33 7.56
C GLN A 61 8.90 -6.43 6.20
N GLN A 62 9.66 -5.42 5.78
CA GLN A 62 10.22 -5.32 4.43
C GLN A 62 11.11 -6.51 4.05
N GLN A 63 11.91 -7.01 4.99
CA GLN A 63 12.79 -8.17 4.78
C GLN A 63 12.03 -9.50 4.72
N GLY A 64 10.79 -9.55 5.22
CA GLY A 64 9.94 -10.73 5.17
C GLY A 64 9.08 -10.82 3.92
N LEU A 65 9.09 -9.79 3.05
CA LEU A 65 8.34 -9.79 1.81
C LEU A 65 9.03 -10.67 0.77
N ASP A 66 8.26 -11.57 0.17
CA ASP A 66 8.70 -12.34 -0.99
C ASP A 66 8.60 -11.48 -2.26
N ARG A 67 9.71 -10.80 -2.56
CA ARG A 67 9.85 -9.95 -3.76
C ARG A 67 9.59 -10.71 -5.06
N GLN A 68 9.98 -12.00 -5.12
CA GLN A 68 9.81 -12.80 -6.32
C GLN A 68 8.33 -13.09 -6.53
N SER A 69 7.64 -13.59 -5.50
CA SER A 69 6.19 -13.85 -5.57
C SER A 69 5.39 -12.58 -5.90
N ILE A 70 5.76 -11.42 -5.32
CA ILE A 70 5.13 -10.12 -5.66
C ILE A 70 5.34 -9.79 -7.14
N SER A 71 6.56 -9.93 -7.65
CA SER A 71 6.90 -9.65 -9.05
C SER A 71 6.16 -10.57 -10.00
N GLU A 72 6.12 -11.87 -9.71
CA GLU A 72 5.46 -12.88 -10.53
C GLU A 72 3.95 -12.66 -10.55
N TRP A 73 3.32 -12.38 -9.41
CA TRP A 73 1.89 -12.10 -9.35
C TRP A 73 1.52 -10.83 -10.12
N SER A 74 2.30 -9.76 -9.95
CA SER A 74 2.14 -8.51 -10.69
C SER A 74 2.20 -8.72 -12.21
N ALA A 75 3.19 -9.48 -12.69
CA ALA A 75 3.41 -9.73 -14.12
C ALA A 75 2.37 -10.67 -14.76
N ASN A 76 1.84 -11.62 -13.98
CA ASN A 76 0.87 -12.61 -14.47
C ASN A 76 -0.60 -12.17 -14.31
N SER A 77 -0.84 -10.98 -13.75
CA SER A 77 -2.19 -10.45 -13.53
C SER A 77 -2.53 -9.33 -14.52
N THR A 78 -3.66 -9.45 -15.19
CA THR A 78 -4.28 -8.33 -15.92
C THR A 78 -5.16 -7.55 -14.94
N TRP A 79 -4.70 -6.38 -14.53
CA TRP A 79 -5.40 -5.54 -13.57
C TRP A 79 -6.60 -4.84 -14.22
N LEU A 80 -7.79 -5.07 -13.68
CA LEU A 80 -9.06 -4.60 -14.26
C LEU A 80 -9.60 -3.33 -13.60
N GLY A 81 -9.19 -3.06 -12.36
CA GLY A 81 -9.46 -1.79 -11.71
C GLY A 81 -9.42 -1.86 -10.19
N LEU A 82 -9.52 -0.68 -9.59
CA LEU A 82 -9.58 -0.47 -8.15
C LEU A 82 -10.78 0.41 -7.80
N GLU A 83 -11.50 0.03 -6.76
CA GLU A 83 -12.57 0.81 -6.16
C GLU A 83 -12.30 0.98 -4.66
N VAL A 84 -12.11 2.21 -4.21
CA VAL A 84 -11.94 2.50 -2.77
C VAL A 84 -13.31 2.86 -2.20
N GLU A 85 -13.75 2.10 -1.20
CA GLU A 85 -15.06 2.23 -0.56
C GLU A 85 -15.00 3.18 0.65
N SER A 86 -13.94 3.08 1.47
CA SER A 86 -13.75 3.93 2.64
C SER A 86 -12.27 4.15 2.98
N SER A 87 -11.98 5.27 3.63
CA SER A 87 -10.69 5.57 4.24
C SER A 87 -10.92 6.22 5.61
N GLU A 88 -10.60 5.50 6.66
CA GLU A 88 -10.87 5.87 8.05
C GLU A 88 -9.56 6.12 8.79
N VAL A 89 -9.33 7.35 9.24
CA VAL A 89 -8.14 7.69 10.03
C VAL A 89 -8.51 7.69 11.51
N PHE A 90 -7.76 6.91 12.29
CA PHE A 90 -7.85 6.86 13.74
C PHE A 90 -6.84 7.84 14.33
N GLY A 91 -7.37 8.85 15.03
CA GLY A 91 -6.56 9.81 15.75
C GLY A 91 -5.63 9.13 16.77
N GLY A 92 -4.50 9.76 17.03
CA GLY A 92 -3.46 9.22 17.90
C GLY A 92 -2.08 9.65 17.41
N LYS A 93 -1.05 9.29 18.17
CA LYS A 93 0.34 9.38 17.73
C LYS A 93 0.96 8.01 17.97
N PRO A 94 1.37 7.26 16.93
CA PRO A 94 1.18 7.54 15.51
C PRO A 94 -0.31 7.43 15.11
N GLU A 95 -0.69 8.12 14.04
CA GLU A 95 -2.00 7.89 13.42
C GLU A 95 -2.02 6.52 12.75
N HIS A 96 -3.18 5.88 12.79
CA HIS A 96 -3.43 4.67 12.03
C HIS A 96 -4.62 4.89 11.12
N ALA A 97 -4.76 4.08 10.08
CA ALA A 97 -5.91 4.15 9.21
C ALA A 97 -6.31 2.78 8.68
N PHE A 98 -7.57 2.65 8.33
CA PHE A 98 -8.06 1.57 7.47
C PHE A 98 -8.46 2.13 6.12
N VAL A 99 -8.16 1.40 5.05
CA VAL A 99 -8.68 1.67 3.72
C VAL A 99 -9.37 0.42 3.23
N THR A 100 -10.68 0.52 2.98
CA THR A 100 -11.48 -0.58 2.44
C THR A 100 -11.63 -0.40 0.94
N PHE A 101 -11.32 -1.43 0.18
CA PHE A 101 -11.35 -1.35 -1.27
C PHE A 101 -11.61 -2.70 -1.91
N THR A 102 -11.98 -2.67 -3.19
CA THR A 102 -12.10 -3.84 -4.05
C THR A 102 -11.11 -3.72 -5.21
N ALA A 103 -10.19 -4.68 -5.32
CA ALA A 103 -9.29 -4.83 -6.46
C ALA A 103 -9.77 -5.96 -7.38
N ARG A 104 -9.80 -5.69 -8.68
CA ARG A 104 -10.22 -6.65 -9.71
C ARG A 104 -9.05 -6.96 -10.64
N TRP A 105 -8.85 -8.23 -10.96
CA TRP A 105 -7.83 -8.69 -11.90
C TRP A 105 -8.28 -9.96 -12.62
N HIS A 106 -7.61 -10.29 -13.72
CA HIS A 106 -7.77 -11.54 -14.43
C HIS A 106 -6.41 -12.23 -14.55
N ASP A 107 -6.35 -13.54 -14.27
CA ASP A 107 -5.14 -14.36 -14.43
C ASP A 107 -5.47 -15.71 -15.11
N GLY A 108 -4.54 -16.66 -15.07
CA GLY A 108 -4.73 -17.98 -15.68
C GLY A 108 -5.89 -18.80 -15.10
N GLN A 109 -6.44 -18.40 -13.94
CA GLN A 109 -7.58 -19.04 -13.29
C GLN A 109 -8.91 -18.30 -13.57
N GLY A 110 -8.87 -17.16 -14.27
CA GLY A 110 -10.05 -16.38 -14.66
C GLY A 110 -10.08 -15.00 -14.00
N GLU A 111 -11.27 -14.42 -13.94
CA GLU A 111 -11.51 -13.12 -13.32
C GLU A 111 -11.71 -13.24 -11.81
N HIS A 112 -11.07 -12.33 -11.07
CA HIS A 112 -11.09 -12.25 -9.62
C HIS A 112 -11.51 -10.86 -9.16
N SER A 113 -12.15 -10.82 -7.99
CA SER A 113 -12.49 -9.59 -7.29
C SER A 113 -12.24 -9.81 -5.80
N HIS A 114 -11.28 -9.08 -5.24
CA HIS A 114 -10.94 -9.16 -3.82
C HIS A 114 -11.28 -7.85 -3.13
N ARG A 115 -12.23 -7.94 -2.21
CA ARG A 115 -12.55 -6.87 -1.28
C ARG A 115 -11.75 -7.06 0.00
N GLU A 116 -10.97 -6.05 0.37
CA GLU A 116 -10.13 -6.08 1.56
C GLU A 116 -10.21 -4.77 2.35
N GLN A 117 -9.88 -4.85 3.63
CA GLN A 117 -9.68 -3.70 4.50
C GLN A 117 -8.22 -3.70 4.93
N SER A 118 -7.43 -2.82 4.34
CA SER A 118 -6.00 -2.72 4.59
C SER A 118 -5.69 -1.78 5.74
N SER A 119 -4.65 -2.10 6.52
CA SER A 119 -4.20 -1.34 7.68
C SER A 119 -2.97 -0.49 7.38
N PHE A 120 -2.94 0.74 7.90
CA PHE A 120 -1.84 1.67 7.70
C PHE A 120 -1.44 2.37 9.00
N VAL A 121 -0.17 2.76 9.12
CA VAL A 121 0.35 3.59 10.21
C VAL A 121 1.18 4.74 9.66
N GLN A 122 1.02 5.92 10.25
CA GLN A 122 1.79 7.11 9.91
C GLN A 122 2.94 7.28 10.90
N ASN A 123 4.18 7.23 10.43
CA ASN A 123 5.34 7.53 11.24
C ASN A 123 6.23 8.56 10.54
N ASP A 124 6.60 9.61 11.25
CA ASP A 124 7.44 10.71 10.75
C ASP A 124 6.97 11.29 9.41
N GLY A 125 5.66 11.53 9.29
CA GLY A 125 5.05 12.11 8.09
C GLY A 125 4.97 11.17 6.89
N ARG A 126 5.26 9.86 7.07
CA ARG A 126 5.13 8.83 6.04
C ARG A 126 4.13 7.76 6.47
N TRP A 127 3.22 7.44 5.57
CA TRP A 127 2.32 6.30 5.74
C TRP A 127 3.02 5.02 5.31
N TYR A 128 2.76 3.93 6.06
CA TYR A 128 3.22 2.59 5.75
C TYR A 128 2.05 1.61 5.80
N PHE A 129 2.02 0.69 4.85
CA PHE A 129 1.14 -0.47 4.86
C PHE A 129 1.60 -1.48 5.90
N ILE A 130 0.67 -1.97 6.72
CA ILE A 130 0.89 -3.05 7.67
C ILE A 130 0.45 -4.34 6.98
N ASP A 131 1.41 -5.18 6.62
CA ASP A 131 1.14 -6.42 5.90
C ASP A 131 0.58 -7.50 6.85
N PRO A 132 -0.66 -7.97 6.69
CA PRO A 132 -1.22 -8.98 7.60
C PRO A 132 -0.58 -10.37 7.42
N THR A 133 0.16 -10.60 6.33
CA THR A 133 0.75 -11.90 5.98
C THR A 133 2.20 -12.04 6.47
N VAL A 134 2.89 -10.93 6.74
CA VAL A 134 4.28 -10.94 7.21
C VAL A 134 4.33 -10.75 8.73
N PRO A 135 4.65 -11.78 9.52
CA PRO A 135 4.67 -11.65 10.97
C PRO A 135 5.85 -10.78 11.44
N VAL A 136 5.59 -9.95 12.46
CA VAL A 136 6.64 -9.23 13.21
C VAL A 136 6.96 -9.97 14.50
N LYS A 137 8.24 -10.24 14.73
CA LYS A 137 8.72 -10.83 16.00
C LYS A 137 8.80 -9.75 17.08
N THR A 138 7.64 -9.36 17.62
CA THR A 138 7.54 -8.37 18.69
C THR A 138 6.62 -8.87 19.80
N GLY A 139 7.09 -8.80 21.04
CA GLY A 139 6.29 -9.06 22.23
C GLY A 139 5.34 -7.91 22.54
N ARG A 140 4.29 -8.20 23.31
CA ARG A 140 3.23 -7.23 23.66
C ARG A 140 3.77 -5.95 24.35
N ASN A 141 4.85 -6.07 25.13
CA ASN A 141 5.45 -4.97 25.89
C ASN A 141 6.72 -4.39 25.25
N ASP A 142 7.13 -4.91 24.09
CA ASP A 142 8.28 -4.42 23.36
C ASP A 142 7.92 -3.13 22.63
N ASP A 143 8.94 -2.43 22.13
CA ASP A 143 8.74 -1.23 21.32
C ASP A 143 8.04 -1.58 20.01
N CYS A 144 7.13 -0.72 19.58
CA CYS A 144 6.31 -0.99 18.41
C CYS A 144 7.18 -0.99 17.14
N PRO A 145 7.04 -2.00 16.26
CA PRO A 145 7.84 -2.11 15.03
C PRO A 145 7.66 -0.95 14.03
N CYS A 146 6.64 -0.11 14.21
CA CYS A 146 6.47 1.11 13.41
C CYS A 146 7.46 2.24 13.73
N GLY A 147 8.27 2.10 14.80
CA GLY A 147 9.27 3.12 15.18
C GLY A 147 8.72 4.28 15.99
N SER A 148 7.46 4.26 16.38
CA SER A 148 6.79 5.38 17.08
C SER A 148 7.24 5.63 18.53
N GLY A 149 8.07 4.76 19.10
CA GLY A 149 8.49 4.82 20.51
C GLY A 149 7.44 4.33 21.52
N TYR A 150 6.22 3.99 21.09
CA TYR A 150 5.21 3.39 21.95
C TYR A 150 5.40 1.87 22.08
N LYS A 151 4.88 1.29 23.17
CA LYS A 151 4.81 -0.18 23.31
C LYS A 151 3.82 -0.77 22.30
N PHE A 152 4.13 -1.95 21.76
CA PHE A 152 3.33 -2.60 20.71
C PHE A 152 1.83 -2.69 21.06
N LYS A 153 1.49 -3.11 22.29
CA LYS A 153 0.10 -3.19 22.78
C LYS A 153 -0.69 -1.87 22.81
N LYS A 154 0.01 -0.73 22.76
CA LYS A 154 -0.56 0.62 22.79
C LYS A 154 -0.48 1.29 21.40
N CYS A 155 -0.01 0.57 20.39
CA CYS A 155 0.23 1.08 19.05
C CYS A 155 -0.32 0.07 18.02
N CYS A 156 0.55 -0.53 17.19
CA CYS A 156 0.10 -1.30 16.02
C CYS A 156 -0.56 -2.65 16.34
N ALA A 157 -0.55 -3.15 17.58
CA ALA A 157 -1.10 -4.48 17.90
C ALA A 157 -2.57 -4.69 17.46
N GLY A 158 -3.37 -3.62 17.42
CA GLY A 158 -4.77 -3.68 16.96
C GLY A 158 -4.96 -3.73 15.44
N TYR A 159 -3.87 -3.58 14.67
CA TYR A 159 -3.87 -3.32 13.22
C TYR A 159 -3.15 -4.40 12.40
N PHE A 160 -2.66 -5.48 13.03
CA PHE A 160 -2.02 -6.60 12.34
C PHE A 160 -2.99 -7.75 11.97
N ASN A 161 -4.19 -7.80 12.58
CA ASN A 161 -5.10 -8.94 12.52
C ASN A 161 -6.54 -8.53 12.15
N ARG A 162 -6.73 -7.47 11.36
CA ARG A 162 -8.07 -6.98 10.97
C ARG A 162 -8.18 -6.76 9.49
#